data_AF-A0A2R6RQW9-F1
#
_entry.id   AF-A0A2R6RQW9-F1
#
_cell.length_a   1.000
_cell.length_b   1.000
_cell.length_c   1.000
_cell.angle_alpha   90.00
_cell.angle_beta   90.00
_cell.angle_gamma   90.00
#
_symmetry.space_group_name_H-M   'P 1'
#
loop_
_entity.id
_entity.type
_entity.pdbx_description
1 polymer ?
#
loop_
_entity_poly.entity_id
_entity_poly.type
_entity_poly.pdbx_seq_one_letter_code
_entity_poly.pdbx_strand_id
1 'polypeptide(L)'
;MAFWSAENATKAYLTTLKLGKIADQELDVNTAEFISALAAGNNARLMVVACDGAADSTSLALVAAAHQTGGRVICILSGPHQLHPSKEALGHNASHIEFVTGGTKTLLLKDYPEADFVLIDCKLKNHEEIFRAMHDGRRQNGSIVLGYNAFCSGSRGWSGTRVQLLPIGEGLLVSKIGANVKGNRSSIDWGSGKSQNRSSIDWGSGKSHWVVKIDKCTGEEHVFRVRSPPAKVVEA
;
A
#
# COMPACT_ATOMS: atom_id res chain seq x y z
N MET A 1 9.88 2.71 -9.30
CA MET A 1 9.41 2.87 -7.91
C MET A 1 10.10 4.08 -7.33
N ALA A 2 9.35 4.95 -6.66
CA ALA A 2 9.92 6.03 -5.87
C ALA A 2 10.69 5.45 -4.67
N PHE A 3 11.71 6.16 -4.22
CA PHE A 3 12.39 5.84 -2.96
C PHE A 3 11.46 6.18 -1.78
N TRP A 4 11.56 5.43 -0.69
CA TRP A 4 10.80 5.71 0.53
C TRP A 4 11.13 7.11 1.05
N SER A 5 10.10 7.94 1.26
CA SER A 5 10.21 9.27 1.87
C SER A 5 9.73 9.22 3.31
N ALA A 6 10.68 9.20 4.25
CA ALA A 6 10.37 9.29 5.68
C ALA A 6 9.63 10.59 6.01
N GLU A 7 9.97 11.70 5.36
CA GLU A 7 9.32 12.99 5.55
C GLU A 7 7.83 12.95 5.17
N ASN A 8 7.51 12.42 3.98
CA ASN A 8 6.12 12.30 3.55
C ASN A 8 5.33 11.35 4.45
N ALA A 9 5.95 10.23 4.85
CA ALA A 9 5.33 9.27 5.76
C ALA A 9 4.98 9.93 7.10
N THR A 10 5.93 10.63 7.73
CA THR A 10 5.71 11.32 9.01
C THR A 10 4.69 12.43 8.90
N LYS A 11 4.73 13.26 7.84
CA LYS A 11 3.74 14.33 7.65
C LYS A 11 2.33 13.79 7.44
N ALA A 12 2.18 12.71 6.67
CA ALA A 12 0.88 12.08 6.46
C ALA A 12 0.34 11.47 7.75
N TYR A 13 1.18 10.73 8.49
CA TYR A 13 0.86 10.16 9.81
C TYR A 13 0.32 11.23 10.78
N LEU A 14 1.08 12.31 10.96
CA LEU A 14 0.71 13.41 11.87
C LEU A 14 -0.56 14.15 11.41
N THR A 15 -0.78 14.24 10.10
CA THR A 15 -2.00 14.85 9.55
C THR A 15 -3.21 13.97 9.82
N THR A 16 -3.12 12.66 9.59
CA THR A 16 -4.17 11.69 9.91
C THR A 16 -4.51 11.69 11.40
N LEU A 17 -3.51 11.73 12.28
CA LEU A 17 -3.70 11.87 13.74
C LEU A 17 -4.54 13.11 14.11
N LYS A 18 -4.31 14.24 13.44
CA LYS A 18 -5.08 15.47 13.67
C LYS A 18 -6.51 15.34 13.16
N LEU A 19 -6.71 14.70 12.01
CA LEU A 19 -8.04 14.43 11.46
C LEU A 19 -8.86 13.50 12.37
N GLY A 20 -8.23 12.46 12.94
CA GLY A 20 -8.89 11.55 13.89
C GLY A 20 -9.37 12.24 15.16
N LYS A 21 -8.59 13.22 15.67
CA LYS A 21 -8.99 14.03 16.84
C LYS A 21 -10.15 14.98 16.58
N ILE A 22 -10.38 15.38 15.33
CA ILE A 22 -11.46 16.30 14.95
C ILE A 22 -12.78 15.56 14.75
N ALA A 23 -12.72 14.25 14.48
CA ALA A 23 -13.91 13.46 14.15
C ALA A 23 -14.70 12.97 15.38
N ASP A 24 -14.23 13.16 16.62
CA ASP A 24 -14.82 12.62 17.87
C ASP A 24 -15.18 11.11 17.82
N GLN A 25 -14.62 10.39 16.85
CA GLN A 25 -14.93 9.01 16.52
C GLN A 25 -13.70 8.17 16.86
N GLU A 26 -13.83 7.30 17.86
CA GLU A 26 -12.86 6.26 18.26
C GLU A 26 -12.65 5.16 17.18
N LEU A 27 -12.73 5.53 15.90
CA LEU A 27 -12.68 4.58 14.79
C LEU A 27 -11.22 4.31 14.40
N ASP A 28 -10.80 3.04 14.46
CA ASP A 28 -9.49 2.44 14.09
C ASP A 28 -8.41 3.40 13.54
N VAL A 29 -8.04 4.38 14.38
CA VAL A 29 -7.12 5.47 13.99
C VAL A 29 -5.74 4.88 13.70
N ASN A 30 -5.40 3.79 14.39
CA ASN A 30 -4.17 3.03 14.22
C ASN A 30 -3.99 2.53 12.79
N THR A 31 -5.03 1.91 12.21
CA THR A 31 -4.98 1.44 10.82
C THR A 31 -4.89 2.60 9.83
N ALA A 32 -5.70 3.64 10.02
CA ALA A 32 -5.71 4.82 9.16
C ALA A 32 -4.34 5.54 9.15
N GLU A 33 -3.75 5.76 10.31
CA GLU A 33 -2.41 6.34 10.49
C GLU A 33 -1.35 5.55 9.72
N PHE A 34 -1.30 4.23 9.91
CA PHE A 34 -0.35 3.36 9.24
C PHE A 34 -0.53 3.39 7.71
N ILE A 35 -1.76 3.32 7.23
CA ILE A 35 -2.08 3.40 5.79
C ILE A 35 -1.60 4.73 5.21
N SER A 36 -1.86 5.85 5.88
CA SER A 36 -1.45 7.17 5.40
C SER A 36 0.07 7.30 5.29
N ALA A 37 0.81 6.82 6.31
CA ALA A 37 2.26 6.83 6.31
C ALA A 37 2.83 5.94 5.20
N LEU A 38 2.25 4.75 5.00
CA LEU A 38 2.68 3.80 3.99
C LEU A 38 2.43 4.34 2.57
N ALA A 39 1.27 4.94 2.32
CA ALA A 39 0.94 5.55 1.03
C ALA A 39 1.85 6.73 0.71
N ALA A 40 1.95 7.71 1.62
CA ALA A 40 2.74 8.91 1.42
C ALA A 40 4.25 8.61 1.36
N GLY A 41 4.72 7.69 2.21
CA GLY A 41 6.10 7.26 2.23
C GLY A 41 6.53 6.55 0.95
N ASN A 42 5.63 5.84 0.26
CA ASN A 42 5.90 5.29 -1.07
C ASN A 42 5.64 6.29 -2.21
N ASN A 43 5.33 7.55 -1.88
CA ASN A 43 5.01 8.62 -2.83
C ASN A 43 3.87 8.24 -3.79
N ALA A 44 2.84 7.57 -3.26
CA ALA A 44 1.68 7.16 -4.04
C ALA A 44 0.93 8.36 -4.61
N ARG A 45 0.60 8.32 -5.90
CA ARG A 45 -0.09 9.42 -6.60
C ARG A 45 -1.49 9.07 -7.06
N LEU A 46 -1.78 7.80 -7.34
CA LEU A 46 -3.12 7.34 -7.64
C LEU A 46 -3.52 6.27 -6.63
N MET A 47 -4.23 6.73 -5.60
CA MET A 47 -4.73 5.90 -4.52
C MET A 47 -6.19 5.52 -4.79
N VAL A 48 -6.50 4.23 -4.76
CA VAL A 48 -7.88 3.75 -4.94
C VAL A 48 -8.29 2.94 -3.72
N VAL A 49 -9.41 3.30 -3.09
CA VAL A 49 -10.03 2.51 -2.02
C VAL A 49 -11.35 1.92 -2.49
N ALA A 50 -11.58 0.65 -2.18
CA ALA A 50 -12.86 -0.02 -2.39
C ALA A 50 -13.51 -0.32 -1.03
N CYS A 51 -14.66 0.29 -0.78
CA CYS A 51 -15.39 0.21 0.50
C CYS A 51 -16.59 -0.74 0.38
N ASP A 52 -16.85 -1.56 1.41
CA ASP A 52 -18.09 -2.35 1.47
C ASP A 52 -19.32 -1.44 1.73
N GLY A 53 -19.15 -0.41 2.55
CA GLY A 53 -20.17 0.58 2.90
C GLY A 53 -19.78 2.01 2.56
N ALA A 54 -20.08 2.94 3.48
CA ALA A 54 -19.69 4.33 3.38
C ALA A 54 -18.17 4.49 3.55
N ALA A 55 -17.61 5.53 2.94
CA ALA A 55 -16.22 5.89 3.14
C ALA A 55 -15.95 6.24 4.62
N ASP A 56 -14.81 5.79 5.13
CA ASP A 56 -14.44 5.84 6.55
C ASP A 56 -13.09 6.56 6.76
N SER A 57 -12.50 6.39 7.94
CA SER A 57 -11.20 6.96 8.30
C SER A 57 -10.07 6.53 7.36
N THR A 58 -10.17 5.39 6.68
CA THR A 58 -9.16 4.97 5.70
C THR A 58 -9.18 5.87 4.45
N SER A 59 -10.34 6.38 4.07
CA SER A 59 -10.45 7.35 2.97
C SER A 59 -9.83 8.69 3.36
N LEU A 60 -10.00 9.13 4.61
CA LEU A 60 -9.32 10.33 5.15
C LEU A 60 -7.80 10.15 5.19
N ALA A 61 -7.32 8.96 5.56
CA ALA A 61 -5.90 8.64 5.55
C ALA A 61 -5.28 8.78 4.15
N LEU A 62 -6.00 8.37 3.10
CA LEU A 62 -5.57 8.56 1.72
C LEU A 62 -5.59 10.03 1.30
N VAL A 63 -6.55 10.83 1.77
CA VAL A 63 -6.56 12.29 1.55
C VAL A 63 -5.34 12.94 2.19
N ALA A 64 -5.01 12.57 3.43
CA ALA A 64 -3.81 13.06 4.10
C ALA A 64 -2.53 12.69 3.34
N ALA A 65 -2.46 11.47 2.79
CA ALA A 65 -1.35 11.03 1.95
C ALA A 65 -1.28 11.81 0.63
N ALA A 66 -2.42 12.01 -0.04
CA ALA A 66 -2.52 12.75 -1.30
C ALA A 66 -2.03 14.20 -1.16
N HIS A 67 -2.33 14.85 -0.04
CA HIS A 67 -1.82 16.20 0.25
C HIS A 67 -0.28 16.23 0.32
N GLN A 68 0.37 15.17 0.80
CA GLN A 68 1.84 15.11 0.87
C GLN A 68 2.50 14.78 -0.47
N THR A 69 1.83 13.99 -1.31
CA THR A 69 2.43 13.47 -2.55
C THR A 69 2.01 14.23 -3.81
N GLY A 70 1.04 15.15 -3.68
CA GLY A 70 0.33 15.75 -4.81
C GLY A 70 -0.49 14.72 -5.59
N GLY A 71 -0.96 13.68 -4.91
CA GLY A 71 -1.76 12.60 -5.48
C GLY A 71 -3.25 12.90 -5.50
N ARG A 72 -4.04 11.92 -5.93
CA ARG A 72 -5.51 11.94 -5.86
C ARG A 72 -6.06 10.62 -5.31
N VAL A 73 -7.26 10.68 -4.76
CA VAL A 73 -7.96 9.56 -4.14
C VAL A 73 -9.24 9.24 -4.90
N ILE A 74 -9.39 7.98 -5.28
CA ILE A 74 -10.64 7.42 -5.83
C ILE A 74 -11.26 6.51 -4.78
N CYS A 75 -12.54 6.72 -4.47
CA CYS A 75 -13.31 5.85 -3.59
C CYS A 75 -14.38 5.13 -4.40
N ILE A 76 -14.23 3.80 -4.52
CA ILE A 76 -15.20 2.91 -5.15
C ILE A 76 -16.17 2.45 -4.07
N LEU A 77 -17.42 2.89 -4.19
CA LEU A 77 -18.52 2.51 -3.29
C LEU A 77 -19.28 1.31 -3.85
N SER A 78 -19.72 0.40 -2.98
CA SER A 78 -20.55 -0.75 -3.33
C SER A 78 -21.88 -0.39 -4.00
N GLY A 79 -22.37 0.84 -3.82
CA GLY A 79 -23.58 1.32 -4.47
C GLY A 79 -23.86 2.81 -4.24
N PRO A 80 -24.79 3.40 -5.01
CA PRO A 80 -25.07 4.84 -4.98
C PRO A 80 -25.65 5.32 -3.64
N HIS A 81 -26.32 4.42 -2.91
CA HIS A 81 -26.89 4.73 -1.59
C HIS A 81 -25.81 5.04 -0.53
N GLN A 82 -24.55 4.64 -0.76
CA GLN A 82 -23.43 4.94 0.14
C GLN A 82 -22.83 6.34 -0.09
N LEU A 83 -23.18 7.03 -1.18
CA LEU A 83 -22.56 8.31 -1.53
C LEU A 83 -22.89 9.42 -0.51
N HIS A 84 -24.16 9.54 -0.12
CA HIS A 84 -24.57 10.56 0.85
C HIS A 84 -23.96 10.30 2.24
N PRO A 85 -24.08 9.09 2.83
CA PRO A 85 -23.40 8.76 4.08
C PRO A 85 -21.89 8.98 4.03
N SER A 86 -21.24 8.67 2.91
CA SER A 86 -19.80 8.91 2.73
C SER A 86 -19.45 10.40 2.79
N LYS A 87 -20.21 11.24 2.09
CA LYS A 87 -20.00 12.70 2.12
C LYS A 87 -20.24 13.29 3.51
N GLU A 88 -21.26 12.80 4.20
CA GLU A 88 -21.60 13.21 5.56
C GLU A 88 -20.48 12.83 6.54
N ALA A 89 -20.01 11.58 6.50
CA ALA A 89 -18.94 11.08 7.36
C ALA A 89 -17.60 11.80 7.13
N LEU A 90 -17.29 12.16 5.87
CA LEU A 90 -16.03 12.81 5.51
C LEU A 90 -16.09 14.35 5.62
N GLY A 91 -17.28 14.93 5.71
CA GLY A 91 -17.50 16.37 5.76
C GLY A 91 -16.81 17.11 4.61
N HIS A 92 -16.04 18.14 4.94
CA HIS A 92 -15.32 18.96 3.96
C HIS A 92 -14.27 18.16 3.15
N ASN A 93 -13.73 17.08 3.72
CA ASN A 93 -12.72 16.25 3.05
C ASN A 93 -13.29 15.43 1.89
N ALA A 94 -14.61 15.26 1.81
CA ALA A 94 -15.26 14.59 0.70
C ALA A 94 -14.97 15.27 -0.65
N SER A 95 -14.67 16.57 -0.67
CA SER A 95 -14.30 17.31 -1.88
C SER A 95 -12.94 16.89 -2.48
N HIS A 96 -12.10 16.21 -1.70
CA HIS A 96 -10.79 15.71 -2.11
C HIS A 96 -10.82 14.25 -2.60
N ILE A 97 -12.02 13.65 -2.68
CA ILE A 97 -12.23 12.26 -3.05
C ILE A 97 -13.14 12.19 -4.27
N GLU A 98 -12.71 11.46 -5.29
CA GLU A 98 -13.54 11.13 -6.45
C GLU A 98 -14.33 9.84 -6.14
N PHE A 99 -15.64 9.97 -5.96
CA PHE A 99 -16.51 8.83 -5.68
C PHE A 99 -17.01 8.18 -6.97
N VAL A 100 -16.88 6.86 -7.06
CA VAL A 100 -17.31 6.04 -8.19
C VAL A 100 -18.11 4.86 -7.69
N THR A 101 -19.10 4.43 -8.46
CA THR A 101 -19.93 3.26 -8.15
C THR A 101 -19.87 2.28 -9.32
N GLY A 102 -19.81 0.99 -9.02
CA GLY A 102 -19.74 -0.05 -10.05
C GLY A 102 -19.05 -1.31 -9.57
N GLY A 103 -18.78 -2.23 -10.51
CA GLY A 103 -18.08 -3.48 -10.20
C GLY A 103 -16.62 -3.24 -9.84
N THR A 104 -16.29 -3.29 -8.54
CA THR A 104 -14.95 -3.00 -7.98
C THR A 104 -13.81 -3.68 -8.73
N LYS A 105 -13.94 -4.98 -9.01
CA LYS A 105 -12.93 -5.75 -9.76
C LYS A 105 -12.69 -5.19 -11.16
N THR A 106 -13.77 -4.84 -11.88
CA THR A 106 -13.68 -4.31 -13.23
C THR A 106 -13.04 -2.93 -13.22
N LEU A 107 -13.51 -2.05 -12.33
CA LEU A 107 -12.97 -0.69 -12.18
C LEU A 107 -11.47 -0.70 -11.87
N LEU A 108 -11.03 -1.51 -10.91
CA LEU A 108 -9.61 -1.60 -10.54
C LEU A 108 -8.71 -2.17 -11.64
N LEU A 109 -9.23 -3.07 -12.48
CA LEU A 109 -8.44 -3.75 -13.51
C LEU A 109 -8.46 -3.04 -14.87
N LYS A 110 -9.55 -2.34 -15.20
CA LYS A 110 -9.76 -1.71 -16.52
C LYS A 110 -9.69 -0.20 -16.48
N ASP A 111 -10.34 0.42 -15.50
CA ASP A 111 -10.49 1.88 -15.42
C ASP A 111 -9.36 2.53 -14.61
N TYR A 112 -8.77 1.80 -13.65
CA TYR A 112 -7.64 2.26 -12.83
C TYR A 112 -6.42 1.30 -12.83
N PRO A 113 -5.95 0.82 -14.00
CA PRO A 113 -4.81 -0.11 -14.08
C PRO A 113 -3.49 0.53 -13.58
N GLU A 114 -3.39 1.85 -13.60
CA GLU A 114 -2.22 2.63 -13.20
C GLU A 114 -2.17 2.98 -11.71
N ALA A 115 -3.18 2.57 -10.92
CA ALA A 115 -3.18 2.81 -9.47
C ALA A 115 -1.92 2.22 -8.82
N ASP A 116 -1.16 3.07 -8.13
CA ASP A 116 0.09 2.69 -7.48
C ASP A 116 -0.11 2.31 -6.01
N PHE A 117 -1.29 2.60 -5.45
CA PHE A 117 -1.69 2.20 -4.12
C PHE A 117 -3.18 1.85 -4.09
N VAL A 118 -3.51 0.64 -3.66
CA VAL A 118 -4.90 0.15 -3.65
C VAL A 118 -5.25 -0.41 -2.29
N LEU A 119 -6.40 -0.01 -1.78
CA LEU A 119 -6.96 -0.46 -0.51
C LEU A 119 -8.30 -1.16 -0.77
N ILE A 120 -8.49 -2.33 -0.16
CA ILE A 120 -9.70 -3.14 -0.30
C ILE A 120 -10.25 -3.39 1.10
N ASP A 121 -11.52 -3.07 1.32
CA ASP A 121 -12.23 -3.47 2.53
C ASP A 121 -12.50 -4.98 2.49
N CYS A 122 -11.93 -5.74 3.40
CA CYS A 122 -12.16 -7.18 3.49
C CYS A 122 -13.58 -7.55 3.96
N LYS A 123 -14.40 -6.57 4.37
CA LYS A 123 -15.85 -6.79 4.57
C LYS A 123 -16.60 -6.92 3.24
N LEU A 124 -16.02 -6.46 2.14
CA LEU A 124 -16.61 -6.56 0.82
C LEU A 124 -16.78 -8.02 0.41
N LYS A 125 -17.98 -8.41 -0.05
CA LYS A 125 -18.32 -9.82 -0.38
C LYS A 125 -17.29 -10.54 -1.27
N ASN A 126 -16.71 -9.85 -2.25
CA ASN A 126 -15.77 -10.42 -3.21
C ASN A 126 -14.30 -9.99 -2.97
N HIS A 127 -13.95 -9.54 -1.76
CA HIS A 127 -12.63 -8.99 -1.45
C HIS A 127 -11.49 -9.96 -1.78
N GLU A 128 -11.62 -11.26 -1.52
CA GLU A 128 -10.56 -12.23 -1.81
C GLU A 128 -10.27 -12.35 -3.31
N GLU A 129 -11.31 -12.35 -4.14
CA GLU A 129 -11.17 -12.41 -5.59
C GLU A 129 -10.57 -11.12 -6.16
N ILE A 130 -10.98 -9.99 -5.60
CA ILE A 130 -10.46 -8.67 -5.99
C ILE A 130 -8.98 -8.60 -5.60
N PHE A 131 -8.64 -8.94 -4.36
CA PHE A 131 -7.26 -8.92 -3.88
C PHE A 131 -6.37 -9.86 -4.69
N ARG A 132 -6.82 -11.10 -4.96
CA ARG A 132 -6.08 -12.05 -5.81
C ARG A 132 -5.88 -11.53 -7.24
N ALA A 133 -6.93 -11.03 -7.88
CA ALA A 133 -6.81 -10.46 -9.23
C ALA A 133 -5.84 -9.28 -9.29
N MET A 134 -5.79 -8.51 -8.21
CA MET A 134 -4.86 -7.39 -8.06
C MET A 134 -3.43 -7.88 -7.82
N HIS A 135 -3.24 -8.86 -6.94
CA HIS A 135 -1.95 -9.47 -6.59
C HIS A 135 -1.28 -10.18 -7.76
N ASP A 136 -2.04 -11.01 -8.48
CA ASP A 136 -1.58 -11.79 -9.62
C ASP A 136 -1.49 -10.95 -10.91
N GLY A 137 -2.21 -9.82 -10.92
CA GLY A 137 -2.23 -8.88 -12.03
C GLY A 137 -0.87 -8.23 -12.26
N ARG A 138 -0.28 -8.46 -13.44
CA ARG A 138 0.96 -7.77 -13.83
C ARG A 138 0.68 -6.29 -14.09
N ARG A 139 1.18 -5.41 -13.23
CA ARG A 139 1.06 -3.95 -13.39
C ARG A 139 2.29 -3.38 -14.07
N GLN A 140 2.05 -2.40 -14.95
CA GLN A 140 3.14 -1.72 -15.67
C GLN A 140 4.06 -0.98 -14.70
N ASN A 141 3.44 -0.30 -13.74
CA ASN A 141 4.10 0.34 -12.62
C ASN A 141 3.82 -0.52 -11.38
N GLY A 142 4.87 -0.87 -10.62
CA GLY A 142 4.67 -1.65 -9.39
C GLY A 142 3.72 -0.91 -8.44
N SER A 143 2.93 -1.66 -7.68
CA SER A 143 1.90 -1.10 -6.81
C SER A 143 1.95 -1.73 -5.42
N ILE A 144 1.31 -1.09 -4.45
CA ILE A 144 1.02 -1.66 -3.14
C ILE A 144 -0.47 -1.95 -3.09
N VAL A 145 -0.84 -3.16 -2.69
CA VAL A 145 -2.22 -3.59 -2.51
C VAL A 145 -2.41 -3.98 -1.06
N LEU A 146 -3.40 -3.36 -0.42
CA LEU A 146 -3.75 -3.52 0.97
C LEU A 146 -5.17 -4.07 1.12
N GLY A 147 -5.38 -4.91 2.12
CA GLY A 147 -6.70 -5.35 2.56
C GLY A 147 -6.89 -5.01 4.03
N TYR A 148 -7.79 -4.10 4.39
CA TYR A 148 -8.11 -3.79 5.79
C TYR A 148 -9.33 -4.58 6.25
N ASN A 149 -9.55 -4.71 7.57
CA ASN A 149 -10.57 -5.59 8.16
C ASN A 149 -10.36 -7.09 7.84
N ALA A 150 -9.11 -7.50 7.65
CA ALA A 150 -8.74 -8.84 7.19
C ALA A 150 -9.10 -9.99 8.14
N PHE A 151 -9.23 -9.74 9.44
CA PHE A 151 -9.63 -10.77 10.39
C PHE A 151 -11.12 -11.08 10.31
N CYS A 152 -11.95 -10.16 9.80
CA CYS A 152 -13.39 -10.37 9.63
C CYS A 152 -13.71 -11.47 8.60
N SER A 153 -12.83 -11.73 7.64
CA SER A 153 -13.09 -12.64 6.53
C SER A 153 -12.53 -14.06 6.69
N GLY A 154 -12.00 -14.42 7.86
CA GLY A 154 -11.53 -15.79 8.10
C GLY A 154 -10.32 -16.19 7.25
N SER A 155 -9.50 -15.20 6.85
CA SER A 155 -8.34 -15.17 5.93
C SER A 155 -7.20 -16.18 6.17
N ARG A 156 -7.48 -17.44 6.45
CA ARG A 156 -6.49 -18.53 6.60
C ARG A 156 -5.81 -18.92 5.28
N GLY A 157 -6.29 -18.41 4.14
CA GLY A 157 -5.88 -18.86 2.81
C GLY A 157 -4.61 -18.23 2.21
N TRP A 158 -3.99 -17.25 2.86
CA TRP A 158 -2.88 -16.48 2.23
C TRP A 158 -1.49 -16.91 2.70
N SER A 159 -1.41 -17.96 3.53
CA SER A 159 -0.16 -18.55 4.00
C SER A 159 0.71 -19.05 2.82
N GLY A 160 1.93 -18.55 2.72
CA GLY A 160 2.91 -18.94 1.69
C GLY A 160 2.98 -18.02 0.46
N THR A 161 2.21 -16.94 0.40
CA THR A 161 2.23 -15.94 -0.69
C THR A 161 3.07 -14.70 -0.33
N ARG A 162 3.37 -13.82 -1.29
CA ARG A 162 4.05 -12.52 -1.07
C ARG A 162 3.12 -11.49 -0.40
N VAL A 163 2.32 -11.95 0.54
CA VAL A 163 1.30 -11.18 1.25
C VAL A 163 1.52 -11.37 2.75
N GLN A 164 1.58 -10.26 3.47
CA GLN A 164 1.82 -10.25 4.92
C GLN A 164 0.55 -9.79 5.63
N LEU A 165 0.11 -10.55 6.63
CA LEU A 165 -0.97 -10.16 7.54
C LEU A 165 -0.36 -9.50 8.77
N LEU A 166 -0.66 -8.23 8.98
CA LEU A 166 -0.23 -7.44 10.13
C LEU A 166 -1.38 -7.36 11.15
N PRO A 167 -1.10 -7.54 12.45
CA PRO A 167 -2.09 -7.40 13.52
C PRO A 167 -2.30 -5.91 13.87
N ILE A 168 -2.68 -5.11 12.88
CA ILE A 168 -3.03 -3.70 13.02
C ILE A 168 -4.54 -3.59 12.79
N GLY A 169 -5.25 -2.96 13.74
CA GLY A 169 -6.71 -2.86 13.70
C GLY A 169 -7.41 -4.21 13.63
N GLU A 170 -8.44 -4.29 12.79
CA GLU A 170 -9.13 -5.56 12.46
C GLU A 170 -8.36 -6.43 11.45
N GLY A 171 -7.05 -6.25 11.35
CA GLY A 171 -6.15 -6.99 10.47
C GLY A 171 -5.88 -6.26 9.17
N LEU A 172 -4.60 -6.14 8.82
CA LEU A 172 -4.14 -5.47 7.60
C LEU A 172 -3.29 -6.41 6.75
N LEU A 173 -3.79 -6.78 5.59
CA LEU A 173 -3.06 -7.54 4.59
C LEU A 173 -2.28 -6.59 3.70
N VAL A 174 -1.00 -6.88 3.50
CA VAL A 174 -0.08 -6.04 2.73
C VAL A 174 0.59 -6.86 1.64
N SER A 175 0.48 -6.41 0.40
CA SER A 175 1.24 -6.99 -0.70
C SER A 175 1.87 -5.93 -1.59
N LYS A 176 3.11 -6.19 -1.99
CA LYS A 176 3.86 -5.34 -2.92
C LYS A 176 4.04 -6.05 -4.25
N ILE A 177 3.60 -5.40 -5.31
CA ILE A 177 3.62 -5.91 -6.67
C ILE A 177 4.76 -5.22 -7.42
N GLY A 178 5.66 -6.02 -7.99
CA GLY A 178 6.76 -5.52 -8.81
C GLY A 178 6.29 -4.99 -10.16
N ALA A 179 6.97 -3.97 -10.69
CA ALA A 179 6.73 -3.49 -12.04
C ALA A 179 7.10 -4.56 -13.09
N ASN A 180 6.30 -4.70 -14.14
CA ASN A 180 6.60 -5.60 -15.24
C ASN A 180 7.61 -4.94 -16.20
N VAL A 181 8.90 -5.13 -15.95
CA VAL A 181 9.96 -4.64 -16.83
C VAL A 181 10.01 -5.53 -18.08
N LYS A 182 9.54 -5.02 -19.23
CA LYS A 182 9.80 -5.64 -20.54
C LYS A 182 11.29 -5.50 -20.86
N GLY A 183 12.08 -6.47 -20.44
CA GLY A 183 13.51 -6.51 -20.72
C GLY A 183 14.24 -7.44 -19.79
N ASN A 184 14.91 -8.42 -20.39
CA ASN A 184 15.74 -9.44 -19.77
C ASN A 184 16.60 -8.88 -18.60
N ARG A 185 16.19 -9.13 -17.35
CA ARG A 185 17.04 -9.28 -16.15
C ARG A 185 16.20 -9.62 -14.92
N SER A 186 16.83 -10.42 -14.07
CA SER A 186 16.32 -11.03 -12.84
C SER A 186 15.43 -10.10 -12.00
N SER A 187 14.22 -10.62 -11.71
CA SER A 187 13.43 -10.22 -10.55
C SER A 187 14.37 -10.06 -9.36
N ILE A 188 14.40 -8.84 -8.81
CA ILE A 188 14.95 -8.56 -7.49
C ILE A 188 14.09 -9.34 -6.50
N ASP A 189 14.48 -10.59 -6.28
CA ASP A 189 13.87 -11.50 -5.35
C ASP A 189 14.17 -11.02 -3.94
N TRP A 190 13.13 -10.56 -3.26
CA TRP A 190 13.14 -10.46 -1.81
C TRP A 190 12.63 -11.77 -1.22
N GLY A 191 13.59 -12.66 -0.96
CA GLY A 191 13.47 -13.72 0.01
C GLY A 191 12.45 -14.83 -0.32
N SER A 192 12.83 -15.76 -1.18
CA SER A 192 12.43 -17.16 -0.98
C SER A 192 13.43 -18.07 -1.68
N GLY A 193 14.32 -18.69 -0.91
CA GLY A 193 15.23 -19.68 -1.43
C GLY A 193 14.45 -20.93 -1.84
N LYS A 194 14.32 -21.17 -3.14
CA LYS A 194 14.21 -22.52 -3.70
C LYS A 194 15.08 -22.61 -4.94
N SER A 195 16.29 -23.14 -4.72
CA SER A 195 17.24 -23.55 -5.73
C SER A 195 16.66 -24.67 -6.60
N GLN A 196 16.60 -24.47 -7.91
CA GLN A 196 16.81 -25.57 -8.86
C GLN A 196 17.68 -25.07 -10.02
N ASN A 197 18.89 -25.64 -10.06
CA ASN A 197 19.82 -25.80 -11.17
C ASN A 197 19.51 -25.05 -12.49
N ARG A 198 20.36 -24.09 -12.83
CA ARG A 198 21.10 -24.14 -14.11
C ARG A 198 22.33 -23.24 -14.08
N SER A 199 23.37 -23.78 -14.70
CA SER A 199 24.75 -23.33 -14.84
C SER A 199 24.94 -21.97 -15.51
N SER A 200 25.99 -21.29 -15.04
CA SER A 200 26.93 -20.44 -15.78
C SER A 200 26.66 -18.94 -15.89
N ILE A 201 27.72 -18.21 -15.56
CA ILE A 201 28.07 -16.79 -15.77
C ILE A 201 27.57 -15.83 -14.70
N ASP A 202 28.42 -15.68 -13.69
CA ASP A 202 28.33 -14.78 -12.54
C ASP A 202 28.64 -13.34 -12.96
N TRP A 203 27.62 -12.47 -12.96
CA TRP A 203 27.79 -11.01 -13.07
C TRP A 203 27.01 -10.32 -11.95
N GLY A 204 27.69 -10.09 -10.82
CA GLY A 204 27.46 -8.92 -9.97
C GLY A 204 26.26 -8.94 -9.02
N SER A 205 26.02 -10.02 -8.27
CA SER A 205 25.12 -9.94 -7.11
C SER A 205 25.83 -9.25 -5.93
N GLY A 206 25.72 -7.92 -5.83
CA GLY A 206 26.22 -7.18 -4.67
C GLY A 206 25.64 -7.74 -3.36
N LYS A 207 26.51 -8.16 -2.44
CA LYS A 207 26.11 -8.73 -1.14
C LYS A 207 25.21 -7.73 -0.41
N SER A 208 23.98 -8.15 -0.07
CA SER A 208 23.06 -7.37 0.76
C SER A 208 23.43 -7.56 2.23
N HIS A 209 23.44 -6.49 3.01
CA HIS A 209 23.72 -6.55 4.45
C HIS A 209 22.64 -5.83 5.25
N TRP A 210 22.46 -6.25 6.49
CA TRP A 210 21.58 -5.59 7.45
C TRP A 210 22.30 -4.39 8.05
N VAL A 211 21.60 -3.26 8.14
CA VAL A 211 22.07 -2.06 8.80
C VAL A 211 21.12 -1.76 9.94
N VAL A 212 21.69 -1.59 11.12
CA VAL A 212 20.99 -1.14 12.31
C VAL A 212 21.37 0.32 12.55
N LYS A 213 20.37 1.19 12.69
CA LYS A 213 20.57 2.59 13.03
C LYS A 213 19.73 2.92 14.26
N ILE A 214 20.38 3.41 15.30
CA ILE A 214 19.72 3.86 16.51
C ILE A 214 19.51 5.37 16.40
N ASP A 215 18.27 5.83 16.55
CA ASP A 215 17.96 7.25 16.62
C ASP A 215 18.52 7.82 17.93
N LYS A 216 19.28 8.91 17.84
CA LYS A 216 20.00 9.48 18.99
C LYS A 216 19.09 10.23 19.95
N CYS A 217 17.92 10.67 19.50
CA CYS A 217 16.97 11.46 20.26
C CYS A 217 15.92 10.57 20.92
N THR A 218 15.45 9.52 20.22
CA THR A 218 14.39 8.63 20.72
C THR A 218 14.91 7.31 21.28
N GLY A 219 16.12 6.88 20.90
CA GLY A 219 16.65 5.56 21.23
C GLY A 219 16.04 4.42 20.42
N GLU A 220 15.18 4.71 19.44
CA GLU A 220 14.54 3.70 18.60
C GLU A 220 15.54 3.01 17.65
N GLU A 221 15.41 1.70 17.51
CA GLU A 221 16.22 0.90 16.61
C GLU A 221 15.53 0.73 15.25
N HIS A 222 16.16 1.24 14.20
CA HIS A 222 15.72 1.07 12.82
C HIS A 222 16.61 0.04 12.11
N VAL A 223 16.00 -1.06 11.67
CA VAL A 223 16.69 -2.15 10.95
C VAL A 223 16.27 -2.14 9.49
N PHE A 224 17.22 -2.01 8.57
CA PHE A 224 16.96 -2.01 7.13
C PHE A 224 18.00 -2.81 6.34
N ARG A 225 17.56 -3.43 5.23
CA ARG A 225 18.40 -4.25 4.37
C ARG A 225 18.88 -3.45 3.18
N VAL A 226 20.20 -3.25 3.06
CA VAL A 226 20.82 -2.43 2.00
C VAL A 226 21.53 -3.32 0.99
N ARG A 227 21.58 -2.90 -0.28
CA ARG A 227 22.44 -3.51 -1.32
C ARG A 227 23.65 -2.61 -1.56
N SER A 228 24.83 -3.21 -1.56
CA SER A 228 26.06 -2.50 -1.90
C SER A 228 26.02 -2.09 -3.38
N PRO A 229 26.38 -0.85 -3.75
CA PRO A 229 26.49 -0.48 -5.16
C PRO A 229 27.59 -1.31 -5.84
N PRO A 230 27.46 -1.63 -7.14
CA PRO A 230 28.53 -2.31 -7.86
C PRO A 230 29.79 -1.45 -7.83
N ALA A 231 30.93 -2.06 -7.49
CA ALA A 231 32.22 -1.39 -7.47
C ALA A 231 32.46 -0.74 -8.84
N LYS A 232 32.60 0.59 -8.87
CA LYS A 232 33.10 1.28 -10.05
C LYS A 232 34.59 0.96 -10.14
N VAL A 233 34.97 0.17 -11.15
CA VAL A 233 36.37 0.10 -11.58
C VAL A 233 36.72 1.51 -12.06
N VAL A 234 37.58 2.19 -11.31
CA VAL A 234 38.24 3.39 -11.77
C VAL A 234 39.47 2.91 -12.52
N GLU A 235 39.45 3.01 -13.85
CA GLU A 235 40.67 2.86 -14.65
C GLU A 235 41.58 4.05 -14.34
N ALA A 236 42.84 3.73 -14.04
CA ALA A 236 43.93 4.68 -13.82
C ALA A 236 44.66 4.97 -15.14
#